data_AF-A0A368APG6-F1
#
_entry.id   AF-A0A368APG6-F1
#
_cell.length_a   1.000
_cell.length_b   1.000
_cell.length_c   1.000
_cell.angle_alpha   90.00
_cell.angle_beta   90.00
_cell.angle_gamma   90.00
#
_symmetry.space_group_name_H-M   'P 1'
#
loop_
_entity.id
_entity.type
_entity.pdbx_description
1 polymer ?
#
loop_
_entity_poly.entity_id
_entity_poly.type
_entity_poly.pdbx_seq_one_letter_code
_entity_poly.pdbx_strand_id
1 'polypeptide(L)'
;MGGLDVATDRIEIPIDWPVTGHDKPESAEARRKREQRERDEAAGVVTIAVRLAASEAAMLAAGRELRGSQGVPYTTTEYINTLLRRDHELLQQQRGVVVGRICENCRKPLPRGCGGVWRTELPCALAQLERALEL
;
A
#
# COMPACT_ATOMS: atom_id res chain seq x y z
N MET A 1 60.20 38.63 -18.70
CA MET A 1 59.70 39.15 -17.39
C MET A 1 58.22 39.43 -17.54
N GLY A 2 57.38 38.54 -17.02
CA GLY A 2 55.95 38.69 -16.87
C GLY A 2 55.55 37.75 -15.74
N GLY A 3 54.96 38.30 -14.68
CA GLY A 3 54.90 37.71 -13.34
C GLY A 3 53.95 36.52 -13.23
N LEU A 4 54.20 35.72 -12.20
CA LEU A 4 53.32 34.64 -11.75
C LEU A 4 52.47 35.19 -10.59
N ASP A 5 51.17 35.35 -10.84
CA ASP A 5 50.22 35.87 -9.85
C ASP A 5 49.67 34.69 -9.04
N VAL A 6 50.26 34.42 -7.88
CA VAL A 6 49.98 33.25 -7.02
C VAL A 6 48.75 33.50 -6.13
N ALA A 7 47.55 33.64 -6.71
CA ALA A 7 46.34 33.91 -5.92
C ALA A 7 45.08 33.11 -6.30
N THR A 8 45.04 32.37 -7.41
CA THR A 8 43.92 31.45 -7.69
C THR A 8 44.41 30.32 -8.57
N ASP A 9 44.52 29.12 -7.98
CA ASP A 9 44.97 27.90 -8.66
C ASP A 9 43.84 27.32 -9.54
N ARG A 10 43.24 28.17 -10.39
CA ARG A 10 42.27 27.78 -11.41
C ARG A 10 42.90 28.02 -12.77
N ILE A 11 43.35 26.92 -13.38
CA ILE A 11 43.66 26.88 -14.79
C ILE A 11 42.32 26.94 -15.53
N GLU A 12 41.93 28.12 -15.99
CA GLU A 12 40.80 28.27 -16.93
C GLU A 12 41.25 27.73 -18.29
N ILE A 13 41.02 26.45 -18.52
CA ILE A 13 41.21 25.82 -19.83
C ILE A 13 40.05 26.30 -20.72
N PRO A 14 40.30 27.04 -21.82
CA PRO A 14 39.25 27.40 -22.74
C PRO A 14 38.83 26.12 -23.46
N ILE A 15 37.65 25.63 -23.12
CA ILE A 15 37.07 24.45 -23.77
C ILE A 15 36.38 24.94 -25.05
N ASP A 16 37.01 24.77 -26.20
CA ASP A 16 36.49 25.20 -27.51
C ASP A 16 35.57 24.17 -28.18
N TRP A 17 35.46 22.97 -27.60
CA TRP A 17 34.57 21.94 -28.15
C TRP A 17 33.12 22.17 -27.71
N PRO A 18 32.14 22.02 -28.61
CA PRO A 18 30.73 22.03 -28.22
C PRO A 18 30.48 20.83 -27.30
N VAL A 19 30.04 21.08 -26.06
CA VAL A 19 29.42 20.05 -25.22
C VAL A 19 28.12 19.67 -25.90
N THR A 20 28.18 18.72 -26.82
CA THR A 20 26.98 18.10 -27.38
C THR A 20 26.37 17.26 -26.27
N GLY A 21 25.38 17.82 -25.56
CA GLY A 21 24.54 17.04 -24.67
C GLY A 21 24.02 15.83 -25.44
N HIS A 22 24.22 14.64 -24.89
CA HIS A 22 23.53 13.45 -25.38
C HIS A 22 22.05 13.54 -24.97
N ASP A 23 21.33 14.49 -25.57
CA ASP A 23 19.87 14.53 -25.53
C ASP A 23 19.38 13.38 -26.42
N LYS A 24 19.47 12.16 -25.89
CA LYS A 24 18.81 11.01 -26.50
C LYS A 24 17.32 11.34 -26.49
N PRO A 25 16.65 11.37 -27.66
CA PRO A 25 15.22 11.61 -27.69
C PRO A 25 14.53 10.57 -26.81
N GLU A 26 13.58 11.03 -26.00
CA GLU A 26 12.82 10.18 -25.09
C GLU A 26 12.27 8.98 -25.88
N SER A 27 12.58 7.76 -25.43
CA SER A 27 12.15 6.56 -26.13
C SER A 27 10.63 6.47 -26.15
N ALA A 28 10.06 5.85 -27.18
CA ALA A 28 8.61 5.67 -27.28
C ALA A 28 8.01 4.90 -26.08
N GLU A 29 8.82 4.15 -25.33
CA GLU A 29 8.45 3.47 -24.10
C GLU A 29 8.40 4.41 -22.89
N ALA A 30 9.37 5.33 -22.79
CA ALA A 30 9.39 6.36 -21.77
C ALA A 30 8.19 7.32 -21.89
N ARG A 31 7.85 7.73 -23.13
CA ARG A 31 6.65 8.54 -23.40
C ARG A 31 5.35 7.83 -23.01
N ARG A 32 5.20 6.55 -23.37
CA ARG A 32 4.03 5.72 -22.99
C ARG A 32 3.88 5.57 -21.47
N LYS A 33 5.00 5.39 -20.76
CA LYS A 33 5.04 5.29 -19.31
C LYS A 33 4.69 6.62 -18.64
N ARG A 34 5.10 7.75 -19.23
CA ARG A 34 4.75 9.11 -18.77
C ARG A 34 3.26 9.38 -18.95
N GLU A 35 2.71 9.08 -20.13
CA GLU A 35 1.26 9.19 -20.41
C GLU A 35 0.41 8.27 -19.53
N GLN A 36 0.94 7.10 -19.14
CA GLN A 36 0.27 6.21 -18.19
C GLN A 36 0.26 6.83 -16.79
N ARG A 37 1.39 7.38 -16.33
CA ARG A 37 1.49 8.06 -15.03
C ARG A 37 0.59 9.30 -14.95
N GLU A 38 0.54 10.11 -16.00
CA GLU A 38 -0.32 11.30 -16.04
C GLU A 38 -1.81 10.91 -16.01
N ARG A 39 -2.20 9.83 -16.69
CA ARG A 39 -3.56 9.29 -16.62
C ARG A 39 -3.89 8.70 -15.26
N ASP A 40 -2.96 7.96 -14.68
CA ASP A 40 -3.10 7.35 -13.35
C ASP A 40 -3.18 8.44 -12.27
N GLU A 41 -2.38 9.51 -12.37
CA GLU A 41 -2.41 10.66 -11.47
C GLU A 41 -3.73 11.44 -11.61
N ALA A 42 -4.19 11.69 -12.83
CA ALA A 42 -5.49 12.33 -13.08
C ALA A 42 -6.67 11.47 -12.57
N ALA A 43 -6.53 10.14 -12.58
CA ALA A 43 -7.50 9.19 -12.05
C ALA A 43 -7.36 8.94 -10.53
N GLY A 44 -6.39 9.60 -9.86
CA GLY A 44 -6.13 9.42 -8.43
C GLY A 44 -5.65 8.01 -8.06
N VAL A 45 -5.07 7.27 -9.03
CA VAL A 45 -4.58 5.92 -8.83
C VAL A 45 -3.29 5.96 -8.02
N VAL A 46 -3.35 5.38 -6.82
CA VAL A 46 -2.17 5.22 -5.95
C VAL A 46 -1.51 3.87 -6.24
N THR A 47 -0.25 3.90 -6.67
CA THR A 47 0.55 2.67 -6.86
C THR A 47 1.26 2.30 -5.56
N ILE A 48 1.03 1.07 -5.08
CA ILE A 48 1.67 0.52 -3.88
C ILE A 48 2.55 -0.66 -4.31
N ALA A 49 3.83 -0.64 -3.90
CA ALA A 49 4.75 -1.75 -4.10
C ALA A 49 4.89 -2.55 -2.80
N VAL A 50 4.67 -3.87 -2.87
CA VAL A 50 4.76 -4.78 -1.71
C VAL A 50 5.80 -5.85 -1.99
N ARG A 51 6.63 -6.15 -0.98
CA ARG A 51 7.55 -7.28 -1.02
C ARG A 51 6.85 -8.49 -0.40
N LEU A 52 6.72 -9.55 -1.17
CA LEU A 52 6.12 -10.81 -0.73
C LEU A 52 7.19 -11.89 -0.62
N ALA A 53 7.10 -12.72 0.41
CA ALA A 53 7.84 -13.98 0.48
C ALA A 53 7.31 -14.96 -0.58
N ALA A 54 8.10 -15.99 -0.91
CA ALA A 54 7.71 -17.00 -1.90
C ALA A 54 6.39 -17.71 -1.53
N SER A 55 6.17 -17.95 -0.23
CA SER A 55 4.93 -18.54 0.28
C SER A 55 3.71 -17.65 0.01
N GLU A 56 3.82 -16.35 0.29
CA GLU A 56 2.75 -15.37 0.09
C GLU A 56 2.44 -15.17 -1.39
N ALA A 57 3.47 -15.17 -2.25
CA ALA A 57 3.30 -15.12 -3.70
C ALA A 57 2.55 -16.37 -4.23
N ALA A 58 2.84 -17.55 -3.69
CA ALA A 58 2.11 -18.77 -4.02
C ALA A 58 0.65 -18.72 -3.55
N MET A 59 0.39 -18.22 -2.34
CA MET A 59 -0.98 -18.00 -1.84
C MET A 59 -1.76 -17.03 -2.74
N LEU A 60 -1.12 -15.95 -3.19
CA LEU A 60 -1.71 -14.99 -4.12
C LEU A 60 -2.07 -15.64 -5.46
N ALA A 61 -1.17 -16.45 -6.03
CA ALA A 61 -1.42 -17.18 -7.27
C ALA A 61 -2.60 -18.14 -7.13
N ALA A 62 -2.60 -18.99 -6.09
CA ALA A 62 -3.69 -19.94 -5.84
C ALA A 62 -5.03 -19.22 -5.59
N GLY A 63 -5.02 -18.12 -4.85
CA GLY A 63 -6.22 -17.32 -4.59
C GLY A 63 -6.85 -16.73 -5.85
N ARG A 64 -6.02 -16.27 -6.80
CA ARG A 64 -6.45 -15.73 -8.10
C ARG A 64 -7.13 -16.79 -8.96
N GLU A 65 -6.60 -18.01 -8.96
CA GLU A 65 -7.18 -19.15 -9.69
C GLU A 65 -8.51 -19.57 -9.08
N LEU A 66 -8.56 -19.75 -7.75
CA LEU A 66 -9.77 -20.20 -7.04
C LEU A 66 -10.95 -19.24 -7.15
N ARG A 67 -10.69 -17.93 -7.20
CA ARG A 67 -11.75 -16.91 -7.32
C ARG A 67 -12.08 -16.54 -8.76
N GLY A 68 -11.25 -16.94 -9.71
CA GLY A 68 -11.52 -16.78 -11.13
C GLY A 68 -12.77 -17.54 -11.54
N SER A 69 -13.69 -16.89 -12.24
CA SER A 69 -14.82 -17.59 -12.88
C SER A 69 -14.41 -18.03 -14.29
N GLN A 70 -15.04 -19.10 -14.79
CA GLN A 70 -14.87 -19.58 -16.17
C GLN A 70 -13.42 -19.95 -16.56
N GLY A 71 -12.60 -20.36 -15.59
CA GLY A 71 -11.24 -20.81 -15.83
C GLY A 71 -10.25 -19.69 -16.16
N VAL A 72 -10.65 -18.42 -16.01
CA VAL A 72 -9.75 -17.27 -16.15
C VAL A 72 -9.39 -16.76 -14.75
N PRO A 73 -8.13 -16.89 -14.31
CA PRO A 73 -7.68 -16.34 -13.04
C PRO A 73 -7.80 -14.82 -13.03
N TYR A 74 -8.14 -14.25 -11.86
CA TYR A 74 -8.12 -12.80 -11.71
C TYR A 74 -6.73 -12.23 -11.96
N THR A 75 -6.64 -10.99 -12.42
CA THR A 75 -5.37 -10.25 -12.37
C THR A 75 -5.00 -9.99 -10.90
N THR A 76 -3.71 -9.75 -10.65
CA THR A 76 -3.22 -9.42 -9.31
C THR A 76 -3.95 -8.21 -8.71
N THR A 77 -4.14 -7.16 -9.52
CA THR A 77 -4.83 -5.93 -9.12
C THR A 77 -6.29 -6.19 -8.77
N GLU A 78 -7.03 -6.93 -9.60
CA GLU A 78 -8.43 -7.27 -9.34
C GLU A 78 -8.59 -8.09 -8.06
N TYR A 79 -7.73 -9.08 -7.87
CA TYR A 79 -7.77 -9.93 -6.69
C TYR A 79 -7.48 -9.14 -5.42
N ILE A 80 -6.42 -8.33 -5.39
CA ILE A 80 -6.08 -7.49 -4.22
C ILE A 80 -7.18 -6.46 -3.94
N ASN A 81 -7.69 -5.77 -4.97
CA ASN A 81 -8.78 -4.81 -4.79
C ASN A 81 -10.05 -5.47 -4.27
N THR A 82 -10.37 -6.67 -4.74
CA THR A 82 -11.53 -7.44 -4.25
C THR A 82 -11.35 -7.84 -2.79
N LEU A 83 -10.15 -8.29 -2.41
CA LEU A 83 -9.84 -8.60 -1.02
C LEU A 83 -9.98 -7.36 -0.12
N LEU A 84 -9.41 -6.23 -0.53
CA LEU A 84 -9.47 -4.99 0.23
C LEU A 84 -10.92 -4.52 0.45
N ARG A 85 -11.77 -4.59 -0.58
CA ARG A 85 -13.18 -4.21 -0.46
C ARG A 85 -13.95 -5.11 0.50
N ARG A 86 -13.80 -6.43 0.36
CA ARG A 86 -14.46 -7.41 1.24
C ARG A 86 -13.97 -7.30 2.69
N ASP A 87 -12.67 -7.10 2.88
CA ASP A 87 -12.09 -6.89 4.21
C ASP A 87 -12.62 -5.59 4.83
N HIS A 88 -12.70 -4.51 4.05
CA HIS A 88 -13.29 -3.26 4.51
C HIS A 88 -14.76 -3.41 4.94
N GLU A 89 -15.58 -4.10 4.12
CA GLU A 89 -16.97 -4.40 4.45
C GLU A 89 -17.08 -5.20 5.75
N LEU A 90 -16.27 -6.24 5.91
CA LEU A 90 -16.23 -7.06 7.12
C LEU A 90 -15.82 -6.24 8.35
N LEU A 91 -14.78 -5.42 8.24
CA LEU A 91 -14.35 -4.53 9.32
C LEU A 91 -15.45 -3.55 9.73
N GLN A 92 -16.21 -3.03 8.77
CA GLN A 92 -17.32 -2.12 9.05
C GLN A 92 -18.49 -2.84 9.74
N GLN A 93 -18.80 -4.08 9.34
CA GLN A 93 -19.77 -4.93 10.04
C GLN A 93 -19.34 -5.21 11.48
N GLN A 94 -18.08 -5.62 11.67
CA GLN A 94 -17.50 -5.86 12.99
C GLN A 94 -17.53 -4.63 13.88
N ARG A 95 -17.22 -3.45 13.33
CA ARG A 95 -17.32 -2.19 14.06
C ARG A 95 -18.77 -1.86 14.40
N GLY A 96 -19.72 -2.09 13.49
CA GLY A 96 -21.14 -1.86 13.71
C GLY A 96 -21.72 -2.66 14.88
N VAL A 97 -21.29 -3.92 15.03
CA VAL A 97 -21.67 -4.78 16.17
C VAL A 97 -21.22 -4.19 17.51
N VAL A 98 -20.04 -3.55 17.53
CA VAL A 98 -19.35 -3.19 18.78
C VAL A 98 -19.57 -1.73 19.19
N VAL A 99 -19.66 -0.81 18.23
CA VAL A 99 -19.74 0.64 18.49
C VAL A 99 -21.04 0.98 19.23
N GLY A 100 -20.92 1.75 20.32
CA GLY A 100 -22.05 2.22 21.11
C GLY A 100 -22.54 1.24 22.18
N ARG A 101 -22.07 -0.02 22.17
CA ARG A 101 -22.36 -0.97 23.25
C ARG A 101 -21.55 -0.65 24.50
N ILE A 102 -22.17 -0.88 25.66
CA ILE A 102 -21.50 -0.81 26.97
C ILE A 102 -21.15 -2.23 27.39
N CYS A 103 -19.88 -2.47 27.74
CA CYS A 103 -19.48 -3.77 28.26
C CYS A 103 -20.14 -4.05 29.61
N GLU A 104 -20.79 -5.21 29.75
CA GLU A 104 -21.50 -5.56 30.99
C GLU A 104 -20.56 -5.76 32.17
N ASN A 105 -19.35 -6.27 31.95
CA ASN A 105 -18.37 -6.49 33.02
C ASN A 105 -17.70 -5.18 33.48
N CYS A 106 -17.05 -4.47 32.54
CA CYS A 106 -16.25 -3.29 32.91
C CYS A 106 -17.00 -1.96 32.80
N ARG A 107 -18.25 -1.96 32.34
CA ARG A 107 -19.12 -0.77 32.16
C ARG A 107 -18.54 0.35 31.29
N LYS A 108 -17.48 0.07 30.52
CA LYS A 108 -16.87 1.02 29.57
C LYS A 108 -17.48 0.86 28.18
N PRO A 109 -17.56 1.96 27.40
CA PRO A 109 -18.01 1.88 26.01
C PRO A 109 -17.00 1.09 25.17
N LEU A 110 -17.52 0.24 24.29
CA LEU A 110 -16.76 -0.45 23.27
C LEU A 110 -16.59 0.46 22.02
N PRO A 111 -15.49 0.32 21.23
CA PRO A 111 -14.52 -0.78 21.19
C PRO A 111 -13.35 -0.69 22.18
N ARG A 112 -13.15 0.43 22.87
CA ARG A 112 -12.00 0.61 23.77
C ARG A 112 -12.07 -0.33 24.99
N GLY A 113 -13.23 -0.42 25.62
CA GLY A 113 -13.51 -1.35 26.72
C GLY A 113 -12.46 -1.31 27.84
N CYS A 114 -12.18 -2.48 28.43
CA CYS A 114 -11.15 -2.67 29.45
C CYS A 114 -9.76 -3.06 28.90
N GLY A 115 -9.57 -3.10 27.57
CA GLY A 115 -8.30 -3.57 26.98
C GLY A 115 -7.97 -5.05 27.25
N GLY A 116 -8.98 -5.87 27.57
CA GLY A 116 -8.79 -7.31 27.79
C GLY A 116 -8.32 -7.71 29.19
N VAL A 117 -8.31 -6.80 30.16
CA VAL A 117 -7.96 -7.09 31.57
C VAL A 117 -8.76 -8.29 32.11
N TRP A 118 -10.04 -8.38 31.75
CA TRP A 118 -10.95 -9.41 32.22
C TRP A 118 -11.17 -10.56 31.23
N ARG A 119 -10.28 -10.76 30.25
CA ARG A 119 -10.52 -11.69 29.12
C ARG A 119 -10.80 -13.15 29.53
N THR A 120 -10.32 -13.57 30.70
CA THR A 120 -10.48 -14.93 31.22
C THR A 120 -11.73 -15.07 32.09
N GLU A 121 -12.38 -13.97 32.46
CA GLU A 121 -13.61 -14.03 33.23
C GLU A 121 -14.79 -14.37 32.33
N LEU A 122 -15.68 -15.22 32.84
CA LEU A 122 -16.87 -15.70 32.12
C LEU A 122 -17.68 -14.57 31.46
N PRO A 123 -18.00 -13.44 32.14
CA PRO A 123 -18.78 -12.37 31.52
C PRO A 123 -18.11 -11.75 30.29
N CYS A 124 -16.77 -11.69 30.27
CA CYS A 124 -16.05 -11.15 29.12
C CYS A 124 -15.94 -12.19 27.99
N ALA A 125 -15.66 -13.45 28.35
CA ALA A 125 -15.52 -14.53 27.38
C ALA A 125 -16.84 -14.81 26.64
N LEU A 126 -17.97 -14.89 27.36
CA LEU A 126 -19.30 -15.10 26.75
C LEU A 126 -19.66 -13.96 25.80
N ALA A 127 -19.53 -12.71 26.25
CA ALA A 127 -19.81 -11.56 25.40
C ALA A 127 -18.88 -11.48 24.17
N GLN A 128 -17.66 -12.01 24.22
CA GLN A 128 -16.78 -12.13 23.05
C GLN A 128 -17.29 -13.19 22.06
N LEU A 129 -17.73 -14.34 22.55
CA LEU A 129 -18.27 -15.41 21.73
C LEU A 129 -19.59 -15.00 21.06
N GLU A 130 -20.50 -14.37 21.80
CA GLU A 130 -21.76 -13.83 21.26
C GLU A 130 -21.49 -12.83 20.13
N ARG A 131 -20.56 -11.89 20.34
CA ARG A 131 -20.14 -10.96 19.28
C ARG A 131 -19.53 -11.66 18.08
N ALA A 132 -18.80 -12.76 18.28
CA ALA A 132 -18.24 -13.53 17.18
C ALA A 132 -19.31 -14.29 16.37
N LEU A 133 -20.45 -14.63 16.99
CA LEU A 133 -21.61 -15.22 16.31
C LEU A 133 -22.46 -14.18 15.55
N GLU A 134 -22.37 -12.91 15.92
CA GLU A 134 -23.03 -11.80 15.21
C GLU A 134 -22.32 -11.38 13.91
N LEU A 135 -21.17 -12.00 13.58
CA LEU A 135 -20.34 -11.75 12.40
C LEU A 135 -20.53 -12.82 11.32
#